data_AF-A0A924YHZ7-F1
#
_entry.id   AF-A0A924YHZ7-F1
#
_cell.length_a   1.000
_cell.length_b   1.000
_cell.length_c   1.000
_cell.angle_alpha   90.00
_cell.angle_beta   90.00
_cell.angle_gamma   90.00
#
_symmetry.space_group_name_H-M   'P 1'
#
loop_
_entity.id
_entity.type
_entity.pdbx_description
1 polymer ?
#
loop_
_entity_poly.entity_id
_entity_poly.type
_entity_poly.pdbx_seq_one_letter_code
_entity_poly.pdbx_strand_id
1 'polypeptide(L)' 'MELLPTANLAVFFAATLGMLLIPGPAVMYIVARSIDQGRKAGLASVFGIEAGAIVHTLAAAFGISAILMSSALAF' A
#
# COMPACT_ATOMS: atom_id res chain seq x y z
N MET A 1 16.54 17.10 -3.80
CA MET A 1 15.09 16.81 -3.77
C MET A 1 14.43 17.88 -4.62
N GLU A 2 14.31 17.66 -5.94
CA GLU A 2 13.60 18.60 -6.81
C GLU A 2 12.13 18.63 -6.38
N LEU A 3 11.65 19.81 -5.97
CA LEU A 3 10.23 20.05 -5.75
C LEU A 3 9.55 19.93 -7.12
N LEU A 4 8.60 19.00 -7.24
CA LEU A 4 7.82 18.81 -8.45
C LEU A 4 7.19 20.15 -8.88
N PRO A 5 7.25 20.53 -10.17
CA PRO A 5 6.55 21.70 -10.70
C PRO A 5 5.10 21.74 -10.21
N THR A 6 4.54 22.93 -9.91
CA THR A 6 3.18 23.07 -9.35
C THR A 6 2.09 22.35 -10.15
N ALA A 7 2.26 22.25 -11.48
CA ALA A 7 1.39 21.45 -12.35
C ALA A 7 1.38 19.95 -11.98
N ASN A 8 2.52 19.37 -11.62
CA ASN A 8 2.64 17.97 -11.21
C ASN A 8 1.99 17.72 -9.85
N LEU A 9 2.02 18.70 -8.96
CA LEU A 9 1.33 18.65 -7.67
C LEU A 9 -0.20 18.57 -7.85
N ALA A 10 -0.77 19.36 -8.75
CA ALA A 10 -2.22 19.30 -9.03
C ALA A 10 -2.65 17.94 -9.60
N VAL A 11 -1.87 17.40 -10.55
CA VAL A 11 -2.13 16.06 -11.12
C VAL A 11 -1.95 14.97 -10.08
N PHE A 12 -0.90 15.04 -9.25
CA PHE A 12 -0.68 14.11 -8.14
C PHE A 12 -1.84 14.15 -7.13
N PHE A 13 -2.29 15.34 -6.74
CA PHE A 13 -3.45 15.50 -5.86
C PHE A 13 -4.70 14.88 -6.46
N ALA A 14 -5.00 15.15 -7.73
CA ALA A 14 -6.17 14.59 -8.41
C ALA A 14 -6.10 13.05 -8.48
N ALA A 15 -4.94 12.50 -8.84
CA ALA A 15 -4.74 11.06 -8.92
C ALA A 15 -4.86 10.38 -7.56
N THR A 16 -4.23 10.94 -6.52
CA THR A 16 -4.30 10.39 -5.16
C THR A 16 -5.70 10.51 -4.55
N LEU A 17 -6.44 11.58 -4.84
CA LEU A 17 -7.87 11.71 -4.49
C LEU A 17 -8.70 10.61 -5.15
N GLY A 18 -8.54 10.40 -6.47
CA GLY A 18 -9.23 9.33 -7.18
C GLY A 18 -8.94 7.96 -6.57
N MET A 19 -7.68 7.71 -6.21
CA MET A 19 -7.27 6.46 -5.57
C MET A 19 -7.80 6.31 -4.13
N LEU A 20 -7.86 7.41 -3.37
CA LEU A 20 -8.38 7.44 -1.99
C LEU A 20 -9.88 7.12 -1.95
N LEU A 21 -10.64 7.55 -2.95
CA LEU A 21 -12.09 7.34 -3.03
C LEU A 21 -12.47 5.88 -3.31
N ILE A 22 -11.58 5.10 -3.93
CA ILE A 22 -11.84 3.70 -4.27
C ILE A 22 -11.26 2.82 -3.16
N PRO A 23 -12.09 2.23 -2.28
CA PRO A 23 -11.58 1.36 -1.23
C PRO A 23 -10.91 0.14 -1.86
N GLY A 24 -9.61 0.00 -1.61
CA GLY A 24 -8.85 -1.16 -2.08
C GLY A 24 -9.19 -2.45 -1.32
N PRO A 25 -8.64 -3.59 -1.74
CA PRO A 25 -8.89 -4.90 -1.12
C PRO A 25 -8.58 -4.93 0.39
N ALA A 26 -7.53 -4.23 0.82
CA ALA A 26 -7.13 -4.13 2.23
C ALA A 26 -8.22 -3.47 3.10
N VAL A 27 -8.77 -2.35 2.64
CA VAL A 27 -9.84 -1.63 3.35
C VAL A 27 -11.10 -2.49 3.40
N MET A 28 -11.46 -3.13 2.29
CA MET A 28 -12.62 -4.04 2.23
C MET A 28 -12.46 -5.22 3.19
N TYR A 29 -11.26 -5.80 3.29
CA TYR A 29 -10.97 -6.87 4.24
C TYR A 29 -11.12 -6.42 5.70
N ILE A 30 -10.54 -5.26 6.06
CA ILE A 30 -10.64 -4.71 7.42
C ILE A 30 -12.10 -4.46 7.78
N VAL A 31 -12.87 -3.85 6.88
CA VAL A 31 -14.30 -3.60 7.10
C VAL A 31 -15.06 -4.91 7.27
N ALA A 32 -14.86 -5.89 6.40
CA ALA A 32 -15.51 -7.19 6.51
C ALA A 32 -15.22 -7.89 7.85
N ARG A 33 -13.95 -7.95 8.27
CA ARG A 33 -13.56 -8.51 9.57
C ARG A 33 -14.10 -7.71 10.75
N SER A 34 -14.17 -6.38 10.62
CA SER A 34 -14.70 -5.52 11.67
C SER A 34 -16.21 -5.71 11.88
N ILE A 35 -16.96 -5.91 10.79
CA ILE A 35 -18.41 -6.15 10.81
C ILE A 35 -18.69 -7.56 11.33
N ASP A 36 -17.99 -8.57 10.81
CA ASP A 36 -18.28 -9.98 11.11
C ASP A 36 -17.78 -10.41 12.50
N GLN A 37 -16.60 -9.95 12.92
CA GLN A 37 -15.91 -10.43 14.13
C GLN A 37 -15.62 -9.32 15.15
N GLY A 38 -16.16 -8.13 14.90
CA GLY A 38 -16.07 -6.98 15.79
C GLY A 38 -14.73 -6.23 15.74
N ARG A 39 -14.67 -5.16 16.54
CA ARG A 39 -13.56 -4.18 16.52
C ARG A 39 -12.17 -4.80 16.75
N LYS A 40 -12.05 -5.81 17.60
CA LYS A 40 -10.75 -6.45 17.88
C LYS A 40 -10.18 -7.14 16.64
N ALA A 41 -11.01 -7.85 15.88
CA ALA A 41 -10.61 -8.49 14.63
C ALA A 41 -10.25 -7.45 13.55
N GLY A 42 -10.98 -6.34 13.50
CA GLY A 42 -10.64 -5.18 12.67
C GLY A 42 -9.25 -4.62 12.98
N LEU A 43 -8.97 -4.35 14.26
CA LEU A 43 -7.65 -3.85 14.70
C LEU A 43 -6.52 -4.84 14.39
N ALA A 44 -6.73 -6.13 14.65
CA ALA A 44 -5.76 -7.17 14.29
C ALA A 44 -5.49 -7.20 12.77
N SER A 45 -6.53 -7.01 11.96
CA SER A 45 -6.42 -6.94 10.50
C SER A 45 -5.60 -5.74 10.05
N VAL A 46 -5.82 -4.56 10.64
CA VAL A 46 -5.01 -3.36 10.38
C VAL A 46 -3.55 -3.65 10.70
N PHE A 47 -3.23 -4.12 11.90
CA PHE A 47 -1.84 -4.39 12.28
C PHE A 47 -1.16 -5.43 11.38
N GLY A 48 -1.88 -6.48 11.00
CA GLY A 48 -1.35 -7.51 10.10
C GLY A 48 -1.03 -6.94 8.71
N ILE A 49 -1.92 -6.14 8.15
CA ILE A 49 -1.74 -5.50 6.83
C ILE A 49 -0.56 -4.52 6.87
N GLU A 50 -0.52 -3.63 7.87
CA GLU A 50 0.55 -2.63 7.99
C GLU A 50 1.91 -3.28 8.25
N ALA A 51 1.97 -4.34 9.08
CA ALA A 51 3.22 -5.08 9.29
C ALA A 51 3.73 -5.71 7.98
N GLY A 52 2.84 -6.33 7.20
CA GLY A 52 3.17 -6.86 5.88
C GLY A 52 3.63 -5.77 4.90
N ALA A 53 2.95 -4.62 4.88
CA ALA A 53 3.31 -3.48 4.06
C ALA A 53 4.70 -2.92 4.41
N ILE A 54 5.03 -2.83 5.70
CA ILE A 54 6.36 -2.41 6.16
C ILE A 54 7.42 -3.40 5.67
N VAL A 55 7.22 -4.70 5.88
CA VAL A 55 8.18 -5.72 5.43
C VAL A 55 8.37 -5.67 3.92
N HIS A 56 7.29 -5.60 3.15
CA HIS A 56 7.33 -5.50 1.70
C HIS A 56 8.05 -4.22 1.23
N THR A 57 7.75 -3.08 1.84
CA THR A 57 8.36 -1.79 1.49
C THR A 57 9.84 -1.77 1.84
N LEU A 58 10.24 -2.35 2.98
CA LEU A 58 11.65 -2.50 3.34
C LEU A 58 12.39 -3.42 2.37
N ALA A 59 11.79 -4.57 2.02
CA ALA A 59 12.32 -5.46 1.00
C ALA A 59 12.55 -4.72 -0.34
N ALA A 60 11.57 -3.95 -0.80
CA ALA A 60 11.69 -3.14 -2.01
C ALA A 60 12.80 -2.07 -1.87
N ALA A 61 12.86 -1.36 -0.73
CA ALA A 61 13.84 -0.32 -0.47
C ALA A 61 15.28 -0.86 -0.39
N PHE A 62 15.48 -2.05 0.17
CA PHE A 62 16.77 -2.74 0.22
C PHE A 62 17.12 -3.46 -1.10
N GLY A 63 16.30 -3.34 -2.14
CA GLY A 63 16.67 -3.74 -3.49
C GLY A 63 16.27 -5.15 -3.91
N ILE A 64 15.34 -5.82 -3.21
CA ILE A 64 14.77 -7.09 -3.70
C ILE A 64 14.16 -6.91 -5.11
N SER A 65 13.57 -5.74 -5.39
CA SER A 65 13.06 -5.40 -6.73
C SER A 65 14.15 -5.42 -7.81
N ALA A 66 15.39 -5.01 -7.48
CA ALA A 66 16.50 -5.03 -8.42
C ALA A 66 16.96 -6.47 -8.73
N ILE A 67 16.96 -7.34 -7.71
CA ILE A 67 17.27 -8.77 -7.88
C ILE A 67 16.23 -9.42 -8.80
N LEU A 68 14.93 -9.19 -8.54
CA LEU A 68 13.82 -9.67 -9.37
C LEU A 68 13.99 -9.24 -10.83
N MET A 69 14.26 -7.95 -11.08
CA MET A 69 14.46 -7.43 -12.44
C MET A 69 15.66 -8.03 -13.18
N SER A 70 16.70 -8.48 -12.45
CA SER A 70 17.94 -8.98 -13.04
C SER A 70 17.96 -10.49 -13.34
N SER A 71 16.98 -11.26 -12.82
CA SER A 71 16.99 -12.72 -12.85
C SER A 71 15.73 -13.31 -13.46
N ALA A 72 15.87 -14.04 -14.56
CA ALA A 72 14.77 -14.76 -15.22
C ALA A 72 14.17 -15.90 -14.37
N LEU A 73 14.89 -16.39 -13.35
CA LEU A 73 14.38 -17.42 -12.44
C LEU A 73 13.58 -16.85 -11.26
N ALA A 74 13.79 -15.57 -10.92
CA ALA A 74 13.14 -14.94 -9.76
C ALA A 74 11.89 -14.14 -10.15
N PHE A 75 11.76 -13.76 -11.42
CA PHE A 75 10.60 -13.07 -12.01
C PHE A 75 9.43 -14.02 -12.24
#